data_AF-A0A2N2D5S2-F1
#
_entry.id   AF-A0A2N2D5S2-F1
#
_cell.length_a   1.000
_cell.length_b   1.000
_cell.length_c   1.000
_cell.angle_alpha   90.00
_cell.angle_beta   90.00
_cell.angle_gamma   90.00
#
_symmetry.space_group_name_H-M   'P 1'
#
loop_
_entity.id
_entity.type
_entity.pdbx_description
1 polymer ?
#
loop_
_entity_poly.entity_id
_entity_poly.type
_entity_poly.pdbx_seq_one_letter_code
_entity_poly.pdbx_strand_id
1 'polypeptide(L)'
;MSLLVFRIIIFMTGIISIMLGYSYSHELYGTTEAEVEQWGYFVQVLGFIMICLIFNAKWEFFSKLLIYLNMLIQIPPIILWFIFHGSIITDWTYSPFIAHWAFSIPHILIFILCLVLLRHLNKSALIPSQ
;
A
#
# COMPACT_ATOMS: atom_id res chain seq x y z
N MET A 1 21.52 2.20 -3.95
CA MET A 1 21.04 1.13 -3.07
C MET A 1 21.45 -0.19 -3.70
N SER A 2 21.87 -1.18 -2.92
CA SER A 2 22.24 -2.49 -3.49
C SER A 2 20.99 -3.23 -3.99
N LEU A 3 21.17 -4.15 -4.95
CA LEU A 3 20.06 -4.94 -5.48
C LEU A 3 19.36 -5.77 -4.39
N LEU A 4 20.12 -6.28 -3.43
CA LEU A 4 19.58 -7.02 -2.28
C LEU A 4 18.66 -6.14 -1.43
N VAL A 5 19.10 -4.93 -1.07
CA VAL A 5 18.30 -4.00 -0.26
C VAL A 5 17.05 -3.55 -1.02
N PHE A 6 17.15 -3.30 -2.34
CA PHE A 6 15.99 -2.99 -3.17
C PHE A 6 14.93 -4.11 -3.13
N ARG A 7 15.35 -5.38 -3.27
CA ARG A 7 14.46 -6.54 -3.21
C ARG A 7 13.82 -6.70 -1.83
N ILE A 8 14.57 -6.45 -0.75
CA ILE A 8 14.04 -6.49 0.62
C ILE A 8 12.94 -5.44 0.79
N ILE A 9 13.15 -4.20 0.30
CA ILE A 9 12.14 -3.15 0.42
C ILE A 9 10.89 -3.51 -0.40
N ILE A 10 11.03 -4.05 -1.61
CA ILE A 10 9.89 -4.54 -2.39
C ILE A 10 9.12 -5.62 -1.62
N PHE A 11 9.84 -6.60 -1.07
CA PHE A 11 9.24 -7.69 -0.30
C PHE A 11 8.44 -7.16 0.90
N MET A 12 9.06 -6.29 1.71
CA MET A 12 8.41 -5.67 2.86
C MET A 12 7.17 -4.86 2.44
N THR A 13 7.28 -4.07 1.37
CA THR A 13 6.16 -3.27 0.83
C THR A 13 5.00 -4.18 0.43
N GLY A 14 5.29 -5.28 -0.26
CA GLY A 14 4.29 -6.27 -0.69
C GLY A 14 3.62 -6.96 0.49
N ILE A 15 4.40 -7.45 1.46
CA ILE A 15 3.85 -8.11 2.66
C ILE A 15 2.96 -7.17 3.48
N ILE A 16 3.40 -5.93 3.72
CA ILE A 16 2.61 -4.95 4.46
C ILE A 16 1.32 -4.62 3.69
N SER A 17 1.39 -4.51 2.36
CA SER A 17 0.19 -4.30 1.53
C SER A 17 -0.78 -5.47 1.62
N ILE A 18 -0.29 -6.72 1.58
CA ILE A 18 -1.14 -7.91 1.75
C ILE A 18 -1.80 -7.92 3.12
N MET A 19 -1.03 -7.71 4.20
CA MET A 19 -1.56 -7.71 5.56
C MET A 19 -2.60 -6.60 5.76
N LEU A 20 -2.33 -5.40 5.23
CA LEU A 20 -3.25 -4.28 5.30
C LEU A 20 -4.51 -4.53 4.49
N GLY A 21 -4.39 -4.99 3.25
CA GLY A 21 -5.55 -5.29 2.44
C GLY A 21 -6.38 -6.45 3.03
N TYR A 22 -5.73 -7.45 3.66
CA TYR A 22 -6.42 -8.53 4.38
C TYR A 22 -7.24 -7.99 5.55
N SER A 23 -6.70 -7.01 6.29
CA SER A 23 -7.41 -6.39 7.41
C SER A 23 -8.69 -5.67 6.99
N TYR A 24 -8.70 -5.08 5.80
CA TYR A 24 -9.90 -4.47 5.22
C TYR A 24 -10.88 -5.48 4.67
N SER A 25 -10.41 -6.52 3.98
CA SER A 25 -11.31 -7.45 3.31
C SER A 25 -11.93 -8.52 4.22
N HIS A 26 -11.53 -8.58 5.50
CA HIS A 26 -12.01 -9.57 6.48
C HIS A 26 -12.47 -8.91 7.77
N GLU A 27 -12.97 -7.67 7.68
CA GLU A 27 -13.70 -7.02 8.77
C GLU A 27 -12.92 -6.93 10.10
N LEU A 28 -11.57 -6.84 10.07
CA LEU A 28 -10.77 -6.75 11.30
C LEU A 28 -11.04 -5.45 12.08
N TYR A 29 -11.61 -4.46 11.41
CA TYR A 29 -12.03 -3.18 12.00
C TYR A 29 -13.54 -3.13 12.25
N GLY A 30 -14.22 -4.28 12.24
CA GLY A 30 -15.69 -4.39 12.22
C GLY A 30 -16.21 -4.57 10.80
N THR A 31 -17.53 -4.70 10.66
CA THR A 31 -18.19 -4.79 9.35
C THR A 31 -17.83 -3.56 8.53
N THR A 32 -17.23 -3.79 7.36
CA THR A 32 -16.77 -2.74 6.46
C THR A 32 -17.78 -2.51 5.34
N GLU A 33 -17.92 -1.26 4.91
CA GLU A 33 -18.61 -0.93 3.65
C GLU A 33 -18.02 -1.77 2.50
N ALA A 34 -18.86 -2.17 1.55
CA ALA A 34 -18.46 -3.03 0.43
C ALA A 34 -17.28 -2.42 -0.37
N GLU A 35 -17.23 -1.10 -0.47
CA GLU A 35 -16.16 -0.34 -1.11
C GLU A 35 -14.82 -0.49 -0.38
N VAL A 36 -14.83 -0.51 0.95
CA VAL A 36 -13.63 -0.72 1.78
C VAL A 36 -13.14 -2.15 1.68
N GLU A 37 -14.06 -3.12 1.65
CA GLU A 37 -13.73 -4.54 1.44
C GLU A 37 -13.07 -4.75 0.07
N GLN A 38 -13.67 -4.20 -1.00
CA GLN A 38 -13.15 -4.25 -2.37
C GLN A 38 -11.78 -3.59 -2.48
N TRP A 39 -11.59 -2.45 -1.80
CA TRP A 39 -10.30 -1.81 -1.68
C TRP A 39 -9.25 -2.74 -1.05
N GLY A 40 -9.64 -3.44 0.01
CA GLY A 40 -8.81 -4.45 0.68
C GLY A 40 -8.32 -5.54 -0.27
N TYR A 41 -9.21 -6.13 -1.08
CA TYR A 41 -8.81 -7.12 -2.08
C TYR A 41 -7.88 -6.52 -3.14
N PHE A 42 -8.15 -5.31 -3.61
CA PHE A 42 -7.31 -4.66 -4.60
C PHE A 42 -5.89 -4.41 -4.08
N VAL A 43 -5.75 -3.94 -2.83
CA VAL A 43 -4.44 -3.73 -2.17
C VAL A 43 -3.72 -5.07 -1.93
N GLN A 44 -4.43 -6.15 -1.60
CA GLN A 44 -3.84 -7.50 -1.50
C GLN A 44 -3.23 -7.97 -2.83
N VAL A 45 -4.00 -7.85 -3.93
CA VAL A 45 -3.54 -8.24 -5.27
C VAL A 45 -2.32 -7.42 -5.67
N LEU A 46 -2.32 -6.11 -5.44
CA LEU A 46 -1.15 -5.27 -5.68
C LEU A 46 0.05 -5.70 -4.84
N GLY A 47 -0.15 -6.02 -3.56
CA GLY A 47 0.90 -6.53 -2.69
C GLY A 47 1.52 -7.84 -3.19
N PHE A 48 0.70 -8.77 -3.70
CA PHE A 48 1.18 -10.01 -4.31
C PHE A 48 1.97 -9.76 -5.60
N ILE A 49 1.46 -8.90 -6.48
CA ILE A 49 2.15 -8.49 -7.71
C ILE A 49 3.51 -7.84 -7.37
N MET A 50 3.57 -7.00 -6.33
CA MET A 50 4.81 -6.40 -5.84
C MET A 50 5.84 -7.46 -5.42
N ILE A 51 5.44 -8.52 -4.71
CA ILE A 51 6.36 -9.62 -4.35
C ILE A 51 6.87 -10.32 -5.62
N CYS A 52 6.02 -10.54 -6.62
CA CYS A 52 6.42 -11.16 -7.88
C CYS A 52 7.48 -10.34 -8.65
N LEU A 53 7.50 -9.00 -8.50
CA LEU A 53 8.52 -8.14 -9.12
C LEU A 53 9.94 -8.45 -8.64
N ILE A 54 10.12 -9.06 -7.47
CA ILE A 54 11.45 -9.47 -6.95
C ILE A 54 12.16 -10.38 -7.95
N PHE A 55 11.42 -11.24 -8.63
CA PHE A 55 11.96 -12.23 -9.56
C PHE A 55 12.16 -11.66 -10.98
N ASN A 56 11.42 -10.63 -11.37
CA ASN A 56 11.39 -10.12 -12.75
C ASN A 56 11.44 -8.59 -12.86
N ALA A 57 12.35 -7.94 -12.14
CA ALA A 57 12.56 -6.49 -12.17
C ALA A 57 13.16 -5.92 -13.47
N LYS A 58 13.28 -6.73 -14.55
CA LYS A 58 13.86 -6.28 -15.83
C LYS A 58 12.97 -5.27 -16.57
N TRP A 59 11.68 -5.23 -16.26
CA TRP A 59 10.71 -4.35 -16.92
C TRP A 59 10.63 -3.05 -16.13
N GLU A 60 11.58 -2.14 -16.38
CA GLU A 60 11.72 -0.90 -15.61
C GLU A 60 10.43 -0.07 -15.60
N PHE A 61 9.84 0.18 -16.78
CA PHE A 61 8.59 0.93 -16.89
C PHE A 61 7.46 0.29 -16.10
N PHE A 62 7.26 -1.02 -16.26
CA PHE A 62 6.20 -1.76 -15.56
C PHE A 62 6.39 -1.77 -14.05
N SER A 63 7.64 -1.95 -13.60
CA SER A 63 7.99 -1.89 -12.17
C SER A 63 7.70 -0.51 -11.59
N LYS A 64 8.10 0.57 -12.30
CA LYS A 64 7.79 1.95 -11.87
C LYS A 64 6.28 2.20 -11.81
N LEU A 65 5.54 1.77 -12.83
CA LEU A 65 4.08 1.93 -12.88
C LEU A 65 3.41 1.25 -11.69
N LEU A 66 3.76 -0.01 -11.41
CA LEU A 66 3.17 -0.75 -10.29
C LEU A 66 3.50 -0.13 -8.93
N ILE A 67 4.74 0.28 -8.72
CA ILE A 67 5.15 0.95 -7.47
C ILE A 67 4.41 2.28 -7.33
N TYR A 68 4.23 3.02 -8.43
CA TYR A 68 3.49 4.28 -8.43
C TYR A 68 2.01 4.09 -8.14
N LEU A 69 1.35 3.10 -8.74
CA LEU A 69 -0.03 2.73 -8.41
C LEU A 69 -0.18 2.32 -6.95
N ASN A 70 0.73 1.48 -6.45
CA ASN A 70 0.73 1.05 -5.04
C ASN A 70 1.00 2.22 -4.08
N MET A 71 1.68 3.27 -4.52
CA MET A 71 1.86 4.51 -3.75
C MET A 71 0.59 5.37 -3.73
N LEU A 72 0.02 5.65 -4.91
CA LEU A 72 -1.13 6.54 -5.05
C LEU A 72 -2.34 6.02 -4.30
N ILE A 73 -2.54 4.71 -4.33
CA ILE A 73 -3.68 4.10 -3.63
C ILE A 73 -3.57 4.22 -2.10
N GLN A 74 -2.41 4.54 -1.53
CA GLN A 74 -2.34 4.78 -0.08
C GLN A 74 -2.88 6.16 0.29
N ILE A 75 -2.95 7.11 -0.64
CA ILE A 75 -3.30 8.50 -0.34
C ILE A 75 -4.73 8.66 0.20
N PRO A 76 -5.78 8.09 -0.41
CA PRO A 76 -7.13 8.29 0.10
C PRO A 76 -7.30 7.76 1.53
N PRO A 77 -6.91 6.53 1.89
CA PRO A 77 -7.02 6.05 3.28
C PRO A 77 -6.23 6.90 4.27
N ILE A 78 -5.04 7.40 3.90
CA ILE A 78 -4.30 8.33 4.76
C ILE A 78 -5.17 9.54 5.07
N ILE A 79 -5.68 10.22 4.05
CA ILE A 79 -6.48 11.43 4.22
C ILE A 79 -7.77 11.14 5.01
N LEU A 80 -8.50 10.09 4.65
CA LEU A 80 -9.78 9.74 5.25
C LEU A 80 -9.64 9.42 6.75
N TRP A 81 -8.61 8.67 7.15
CA TRP A 81 -8.37 8.36 8.55
C TRP A 81 -8.07 9.59 9.42
N PHE A 82 -7.49 10.64 8.84
CA PHE A 82 -7.31 11.92 9.54
C PHE A 82 -8.59 12.75 9.57
N ILE A 83 -9.32 12.85 8.45
CA ILE A 83 -10.54 13.65 8.35
C ILE A 83 -11.62 13.11 9.30
N PHE A 84 -11.80 11.80 9.34
CA PHE A 84 -12.84 11.14 10.13
C PHE A 84 -12.37 10.78 11.55
N HIS A 85 -11.21 11.25 12.01
CA HIS A 85 -10.74 10.90 13.35
C HIS A 85 -11.74 11.32 14.44
N GLY A 86 -12.14 10.36 15.29
CA GLY A 86 -13.10 10.56 16.37
C GLY A 86 -14.56 10.50 15.93
N SER A 87 -14.86 10.38 14.64
CA SER A 87 -16.22 10.11 14.17
C SER A 87 -16.58 8.64 14.32
N ILE A 88 -17.86 8.38 14.54
CA ILE A 88 -18.42 7.04 14.47
C ILE A 88 -18.65 6.69 13.00
N ILE A 89 -18.03 5.61 12.53
CA ILE A 89 -18.34 4.97 11.26
C ILE A 89 -19.35 3.85 11.57
N THR A 90 -20.50 3.89 10.92
CA THR A 90 -21.55 2.88 11.08
C THR A 90 -22.35 2.74 9.80
N ASP A 91 -22.55 1.49 9.37
CA ASP A 91 -23.36 1.16 8.21
C ASP A 91 -24.83 0.91 8.65
N TRP A 92 -25.26 1.59 9.71
CA TRP A 92 -26.57 1.51 10.36
C TRP A 92 -26.96 0.15 10.94
N THR A 93 -26.17 -0.90 10.67
CA THR A 93 -26.55 -2.30 10.92
C THR A 93 -25.79 -2.93 12.10
N TYR A 94 -24.63 -2.40 12.50
CA TYR A 94 -23.76 -3.01 13.52
C TYR A 94 -23.00 -2.02 14.41
N SER A 95 -22.21 -2.56 15.35
CA SER A 95 -21.48 -1.86 16.40
C SER A 95 -20.70 -0.65 15.88
N PRO A 96 -20.82 0.52 16.52
CA PRO A 96 -20.12 1.72 16.10
C PRO A 96 -18.60 1.51 16.18
N PHE A 97 -17.91 1.77 15.08
CA PHE A 97 -16.46 1.83 15.04
C PHE A 97 -16.01 3.29 15.15
N ILE A 98 -15.09 3.58 16.08
CA ILE A 98 -14.54 4.92 16.23
C ILE A 98 -13.30 5.03 15.37
N ALA A 99 -13.37 5.87 14.35
CA ALA A 99 -12.26 6.10 13.44
C ALA A 99 -11.05 6.71 14.16
N HIS A 100 -9.89 6.09 13.96
CA HIS A 100 -8.64 6.51 14.59
C HIS A 100 -7.57 6.79 13.53
N TRP A 101 -6.91 7.95 13.61
CA TRP A 101 -5.86 8.32 12.66
C TRP A 101 -4.73 7.29 12.59
N ALA A 102 -4.48 6.53 13.68
CA ALA A 102 -3.45 5.50 13.72
C ALA A 102 -3.64 4.39 12.67
N PHE A 103 -4.86 4.19 12.15
CA PHE A 103 -5.10 3.27 11.04
C PHE A 103 -4.49 3.77 9.71
N SER A 104 -4.08 5.04 9.62
CA SER A 104 -3.27 5.56 8.51
C SER A 104 -1.80 5.11 8.54
N ILE A 105 -1.26 4.70 9.70
CA ILE A 105 0.17 4.35 9.86
C ILE A 105 0.65 3.30 8.83
N PRO A 106 -0.03 2.15 8.64
CA PRO A 106 0.41 1.18 7.62
C PRO A 106 0.38 1.75 6.20
N HIS A 107 -0.59 2.60 5.87
CA HIS A 107 -0.64 3.28 4.57
C HIS A 107 0.52 4.26 4.38
N ILE A 108 0.83 5.07 5.40
CA ILE A 108 1.98 5.99 5.39
C ILE A 108 3.28 5.22 5.21
N LEU A 109 3.43 4.08 5.90
CA LEU A 109 4.61 3.23 5.77
C LEU A 109 4.77 2.71 4.33
N ILE A 110 3.71 2.15 3.74
CA ILE A 110 3.72 1.69 2.33
C ILE A 110 4.07 2.85 1.39
N PHE A 111 3.44 4.02 1.58
CA PHE A 111 3.68 5.21 0.79
C PHE A 111 5.15 5.65 0.80
N ILE A 112 5.76 5.70 1.99
CA ILE A 112 7.18 6.05 2.16
C ILE A 112 8.08 5.02 1.49
N LEU A 113 7.80 3.71 1.65
CA LEU A 113 8.60 2.65 1.02
C LEU A 113 8.52 2.74 -0.51
N CYS A 114 7.33 2.99 -1.08
CA CYS A 114 7.17 3.22 -2.51
C CYS A 114 7.94 4.46 -3.00
N LEU A 115 7.93 5.57 -2.24
CA LEU A 115 8.73 6.75 -2.56
C LEU A 115 10.24 6.44 -2.60
N VAL A 116 10.74 5.67 -1.63
CA VAL A 116 12.14 5.23 -1.60
C VAL A 116 12.49 4.40 -2.83
N LEU A 117 11.62 3.46 -3.20
CA LEU A 117 11.80 2.62 -4.39
C LEU A 117 11.81 3.44 -5.68
N LEU A 118 10.84 4.33 -5.87
CA LEU A 118 10.76 5.20 -7.06
C LEU A 118 11.95 6.14 -7.17
N ARG A 119 12.36 6.77 -6.05
CA ARG A 119 13.54 7.63 -6.01
C ARG A 119 14.80 6.86 -6.42
N HIS A 120 14.92 5.60 -6.01
CA HIS A 120 16.05 4.77 -6.41
C HIS A 120 16.03 4.46 -7.91
N LEU A 121 14.89 4.02 -8.45
CA LEU A 121 14.75 3.69 -9.87
C LEU A 121 14.99 4.90 -10.78
N ASN A 122 14.54 6.10 -10.37
CA ASN A 122 14.75 7.33 -11.13
C ASN A 122 16.21 7.79 -11.12
N LYS A 123 16.95 7.59 -10.01
CA LYS A 123 18.39 7.86 -9.98
C LYS A 123 19.19 6.89 -10.86
N SER A 124 18.80 5.61 -10.88
CA SER A 124 19.47 4.61 -11.69
C SER A 124 19.27 4.86 -13.20
N ALA A 125 18.13 5.40 -13.61
CA ALA A 125 17.85 5.75 -15.02
C ALA A 125 18.63 6.99 -15.51
N LEU A 126 19.06 7.88 -14.60
CA LEU A 126 19.79 9.10 -14.91
C LEU A 126 21.32 8.89 -15.05
N ILE A 127 21.81 7.69 -14.75
CA ILE A 127 23.21 7.32 -14.96
C ILE A 127 23.21 6.36 -16.16
N PRO A 128 23.57 6.82 -17.37
CA PRO A 128 23.71 5.91 -18.50
C PRO A 128 24.74 4.87 -18.13
N SER A 129 24.39 3.59 -18.27
CA SER A 129 25.34 2.48 -18.16
C SER A 129 26.49 2.74 -19.13
N GLN A 130 27.68 3.01 -18.58
CA GLN A 130 28.94 2.94 -19.31
C GLN A 130 29.31 1.48 -19.58
#